data_AF-A0A497FRK9-F1
#
_entry.id   AF-A0A497FRK9-F1
#
_cell.length_a   1.000
_cell.length_b   1.000
_cell.length_c   1.000
_cell.angle_alpha   90.00
_cell.angle_beta   90.00
_cell.angle_gamma   90.00
#
_symmetry.space_group_name_H-M   'P 1'
#
loop_
_entity.id
_entity.type
_entity.pdbx_description
1 polymer ?
#
loop_
_entity_poly.entity_id
_entity_poly.type
_entity_poly.pdbx_seq_one_letter_code
_entity_poly.pdbx_strand_id
1 'polypeptide(L)'
;MSERAKTEQLLREWSQKTGRPFDELMGKLQQNIEQLKTVLPNATPDQLERKARFMVYRELKSLMRYPNLMTFDGVFIGIGPAMDVFARRREQALQMWQQDPGKAIQEGLCDVNGKPIFRMPSGQIIDISQPVMLRQTIAIARPASGGLTKLVVQIHRRDQVNNLPPLGKPVRWSANKRAETEFRYSTTAVAATKFTPIDVPDFKQSVIELLEATPDPLKVTCATIEQWHQQHQADAERICVLKGAVVFMRTEPTAVGNRLLVIEDETLLDLEAEGVTVWIHQDIAHMIDFGVGSEVYVVGRTVQMPGWNRETRQIDPNVTRIGINAFGVFADPKFKVPIDEQTVFEQ
;
A
#
# COMPACT_ATOMS: atom_id res chain seq x y z
N MET A 1 41.19 0.18 21.26
CA MET A 1 40.15 0.90 20.49
C MET A 1 39.41 1.80 21.47
N SER A 2 39.32 3.11 21.23
CA SER A 2 38.59 4.02 22.13
C SER A 2 37.10 3.66 22.15
N GLU A 3 36.40 3.96 23.25
CA GLU A 3 34.94 3.71 23.33
C GLU A 3 34.18 4.45 22.22
N ARG A 4 34.62 5.66 21.87
CA ARG A 4 34.10 6.43 20.73
C ARG A 4 34.20 5.69 19.39
N ALA A 5 35.38 5.13 19.07
CA ALA A 5 35.55 4.37 17.82
C ALA A 5 34.64 3.13 17.77
N LYS A 6 34.45 2.46 18.92
CA LYS A 6 33.54 1.33 19.04
C LYS A 6 32.07 1.75 18.89
N THR A 7 31.68 2.89 19.46
CA THR A 7 30.33 3.45 19.29
C THR A 7 30.05 3.79 17.84
N GLU A 8 30.96 4.50 17.17
CA GLU A 8 30.82 4.86 15.76
C GLU A 8 30.68 3.60 14.88
N GLN A 9 31.51 2.57 15.12
CA GLN A 9 31.40 1.29 14.40
C GLN A 9 30.02 0.64 14.58
N LEU A 10 29.52 0.56 15.83
CA LEU A 10 28.22 -0.03 16.12
C LEU A 10 27.06 0.78 15.53
N LEU A 11 27.13 2.11 15.59
CA LEU A 11 26.12 2.98 14.99
C LEU A 11 26.08 2.84 13.47
N ARG A 12 27.22 2.66 12.79
CA ARG A 12 27.26 2.37 11.35
C ARG A 12 26.63 1.02 11.03
N GLU A 13 26.94 -0.02 11.82
CA GLU A 13 26.33 -1.34 11.66
C GLU A 13 24.80 -1.27 11.85
N TRP A 14 24.34 -0.56 12.88
CA TRP A 14 22.90 -0.40 13.16
C TRP A 14 22.20 0.46 12.11
N SER A 15 22.86 1.49 11.61
CA SER A 15 22.40 2.30 10.48
C SER A 15 22.16 1.42 9.25
N GLN A 16 23.13 0.59 8.88
CA GLN A 16 23.01 -0.37 7.78
C GLN A 16 21.88 -1.38 8.00
N LYS A 17 21.77 -1.97 9.20
CA LYS A 17 20.76 -2.98 9.53
C LYS A 17 19.33 -2.45 9.61
N THR A 18 19.15 -1.19 10.02
CA THR A 18 17.82 -0.60 10.21
C THR A 18 17.40 0.33 9.08
N GLY A 19 18.34 0.69 8.19
CA GLY A 19 18.16 1.70 7.15
C GLY A 19 18.03 3.13 7.69
N ARG A 20 18.31 3.38 8.97
CA ARG A 20 18.29 4.73 9.55
C ARG A 20 19.59 5.48 9.22
N PRO A 21 19.55 6.79 8.92
CA PRO A 21 20.76 7.57 8.71
C PRO A 21 21.69 7.52 9.92
N PHE A 22 23.00 7.42 9.67
CA PHE A 22 24.01 7.41 10.73
C PHE A 22 23.95 8.67 11.59
N ASP A 23 23.76 9.83 10.97
CA ASP A 23 23.70 11.12 11.67
C ASP A 23 22.48 11.23 12.60
N GLU A 24 21.35 10.60 12.25
CA GLU A 24 20.19 10.50 13.13
C GLU A 24 20.55 9.70 14.40
N LEU A 25 21.21 8.56 14.23
CA LEU A 25 21.62 7.73 15.36
C LEU A 25 22.66 8.42 16.24
N MET A 26 23.57 9.18 15.63
CA MET A 26 24.56 9.99 16.35
C MET A 26 23.89 11.14 17.13
N GLY A 27 22.92 11.84 16.52
CA GLY A 27 22.15 12.87 17.19
C GLY A 27 21.37 12.33 18.40
N LYS A 28 20.74 11.15 18.26
CA LYS A 28 20.08 10.45 19.38
C LYS A 28 21.06 10.05 20.48
N LEU A 29 22.25 9.57 20.11
CA LEU A 29 23.28 9.25 21.08
C LEU A 29 23.63 10.50 21.90
N GLN A 30 23.88 11.64 21.24
CA GLN A 30 24.22 12.88 21.92
C GLN A 30 23.10 13.37 22.83
N GLN A 31 21.85 13.32 22.38
CA GLN A 31 20.68 13.65 23.21
C GLN A 31 20.61 12.79 24.47
N ASN A 32 20.80 11.48 24.34
CA ASN A 32 20.83 10.56 25.48
C ASN A 32 22.02 10.83 26.41
N ILE A 33 23.19 11.23 25.89
CA ILE A 33 24.34 11.64 26.72
C ILE A 33 24.00 12.87 27.55
N GLU A 34 23.42 13.92 26.95
CA GLU A 34 23.03 15.14 27.68
C GLU A 34 21.98 14.86 28.76
N GLN A 35 20.99 14.01 28.46
CA GLN A 35 20.02 13.56 29.47
C GLN A 35 20.66 12.75 30.59
N LEU A 36 21.66 11.90 30.28
CA LEU A 36 22.34 11.11 31.30
C LEU A 36 23.26 11.96 32.18
N LYS A 37 23.82 13.07 31.67
CA LYS A 37 24.62 14.00 32.49
C LYS A 37 23.79 14.63 33.61
N THR A 38 22.50 14.91 33.39
CA THR A 38 21.64 15.48 34.44
C THR A 38 21.29 14.45 35.51
N VAL A 39 21.10 13.19 35.12
CA VAL A 39 20.74 12.08 36.03
C VAL A 39 21.97 11.50 36.75
N LEU A 40 23.14 11.52 36.11
CA LEU A 40 24.39 10.92 36.58
C LEU A 40 25.56 11.91 36.48
N PRO A 41 25.59 12.98 37.29
CA PRO A 41 26.59 14.05 37.16
C PRO A 41 28.03 13.59 37.43
N ASN A 42 28.21 12.52 38.22
CA ASN A 42 29.53 12.01 38.59
C ASN A 42 30.04 10.88 37.65
N ALA A 43 29.28 10.53 36.61
CA ALA A 43 29.69 9.47 35.69
C ALA A 43 30.79 9.96 34.74
N THR A 44 31.74 9.09 34.41
CA THR A 44 32.78 9.42 33.43
C THR A 44 32.20 9.52 32.01
N PRO A 45 32.84 10.25 31.08
CA PRO A 45 32.37 10.34 29.69
C PRO A 45 32.13 8.97 29.03
N ASP A 46 33.04 8.01 29.25
CA ASP A 46 32.91 6.65 28.71
C ASP A 46 31.71 5.89 29.30
N GLN A 47 31.39 6.09 30.59
CA GLN A 47 30.23 5.49 31.23
C GLN A 47 28.92 6.06 30.66
N LEU A 48 28.86 7.38 30.47
CA LEU A 48 27.72 8.06 29.85
C LEU A 48 27.51 7.57 28.41
N GLU A 49 28.57 7.52 27.62
CA GLU A 49 28.51 7.07 26.23
C GLU A 49 28.06 5.61 26.12
N ARG A 50 28.62 4.71 26.94
CA ARG A 50 28.23 3.30 26.99
C ARG A 50 26.74 3.11 27.31
N LYS A 51 26.22 3.89 28.26
CA LYS A 51 24.81 3.83 28.68
C LYS A 51 23.88 4.45 27.63
N ALA A 52 24.26 5.59 27.04
CA ALA A 52 23.53 6.19 25.91
C ALA A 52 23.46 5.24 24.71
N ARG A 53 24.59 4.61 24.35
CA ARG A 53 24.65 3.60 23.30
C ARG A 53 23.73 2.41 23.58
N PHE A 54 23.64 1.95 24.83
CA PHE A 54 22.71 0.89 25.22
C PHE A 54 21.24 1.32 25.10
N MET A 55 20.92 2.58 25.39
CA MET A 55 19.56 3.12 25.19
C MET A 55 19.17 3.12 23.71
N VAL A 56 20.07 3.61 22.83
CA VAL A 56 19.88 3.55 21.37
C VAL A 56 19.72 2.10 20.91
N TYR A 57 20.59 1.19 21.36
CA TYR A 57 20.47 -0.23 21.05
C TYR A 57 19.11 -0.80 21.47
N ARG A 58 18.63 -0.48 22.68
CA ARG A 58 17.35 -1.00 23.20
C ARG A 58 16.17 -0.56 22.33
N GLU A 59 16.17 0.67 21.83
CA GLU A 59 15.17 1.16 20.87
C GLU A 59 15.21 0.37 19.55
N LEU A 60 16.41 0.12 19.03
CA LEU A 60 16.59 -0.56 17.75
C LEU A 60 16.48 -2.09 17.84
N LYS A 61 16.59 -2.67 19.03
CA LYS A 61 16.63 -4.13 19.23
C LYS A 61 15.39 -4.83 18.69
N SER A 62 14.21 -4.21 18.76
CA SER A 62 12.98 -4.76 18.17
C SER A 62 13.04 -4.78 16.64
N LEU A 63 13.65 -3.76 16.03
CA LEU A 63 13.84 -3.60 14.59
C LEU A 63 14.88 -4.58 14.04
N MET A 64 15.97 -4.81 14.76
CA MET A 64 17.06 -5.72 14.33
C MET A 64 16.66 -7.19 14.21
N ARG A 65 15.47 -7.59 14.70
CA ARG A 65 14.95 -8.96 14.54
C ARG A 65 14.49 -9.26 13.12
N TYR A 66 14.30 -8.23 12.30
CA TYR A 66 13.85 -8.34 10.92
C TYR A 66 15.07 -8.25 9.99
N PRO A 67 15.47 -9.35 9.32
CA PRO A 67 16.74 -9.41 8.59
C PRO A 67 16.80 -8.47 7.38
N ASN A 68 15.65 -8.19 6.76
CA ASN A 68 15.55 -7.32 5.58
C ASN A 68 14.79 -6.03 5.90
N LEU A 69 14.90 -5.54 7.15
CA LEU A 69 14.25 -4.30 7.52
C LEU A 69 14.87 -3.13 6.76
N MET A 70 14.01 -2.28 6.20
CA MET A 70 14.40 -1.04 5.56
C MET A 70 13.52 0.08 6.09
N THR A 71 14.12 1.25 6.29
CA THR A 71 13.39 2.47 6.64
C THR A 71 13.23 3.31 5.38
N PHE A 72 12.02 3.79 5.14
CA PHE A 72 11.65 4.56 3.96
C PHE A 72 11.19 5.96 4.40
N ASP A 73 11.47 6.93 3.53
CA ASP A 73 10.86 8.25 3.52
C ASP A 73 10.01 8.35 2.26
N GLY A 74 8.75 8.78 2.39
CA GLY A 74 7.86 8.87 1.24
C GLY A 74 6.46 9.32 1.57
N VAL A 75 5.61 9.30 0.54
CA VAL A 75 4.20 9.67 0.62
C VAL A 75 3.35 8.47 0.23
N PHE A 76 2.40 8.10 1.07
CA PHE A 76 1.40 7.10 0.72
C PHE A 76 0.35 7.71 -0.21
N ILE A 77 0.17 7.07 -1.36
CA ILE A 77 -0.72 7.48 -2.46
C ILE A 77 -1.88 6.50 -2.66
N GLY A 78 -1.99 5.48 -1.82
CA GLY A 78 -3.15 4.60 -1.88
C GLY A 78 -3.24 3.59 -0.75
N ILE A 79 -4.47 3.21 -0.44
CA ILE A 79 -4.84 2.17 0.52
C ILE A 79 -5.83 1.26 -0.18
N GLY A 80 -5.65 -0.05 -0.07
CA GLY A 80 -6.58 -1.05 -0.58
C GLY A 80 -7.61 -1.45 0.47
N PRO A 81 -8.67 -2.16 0.08
CA PRO A 81 -9.61 -2.70 1.05
C PRO A 81 -8.92 -3.74 1.94
N ALA A 82 -9.39 -3.89 3.18
CA ALA A 82 -9.05 -5.07 3.97
C ALA A 82 -9.78 -6.28 3.38
N MET A 83 -9.03 -7.30 2.98
CA MET A 83 -9.56 -8.51 2.37
C MET A 83 -9.20 -9.72 3.21
N ASP A 84 -10.18 -10.58 3.44
CA ASP A 84 -9.93 -11.90 3.99
C ASP A 84 -9.57 -12.86 2.84
N VAL A 85 -8.29 -13.21 2.76
CA VAL A 85 -7.79 -14.06 1.66
C VAL A 85 -8.32 -15.48 1.67
N PHE A 86 -8.91 -15.93 2.78
CA PHE A 86 -9.49 -17.27 2.89
C PHE A 86 -11.00 -17.27 2.98
N ALA A 87 -11.70 -16.13 2.81
CA ALA A 87 -13.15 -16.06 2.96
C ALA A 87 -13.90 -17.11 2.14
N ARG A 88 -13.67 -17.12 0.81
CA ARG A 88 -14.32 -18.08 -0.11
C ARG A 88 -13.98 -19.53 0.21
N ARG A 89 -12.71 -19.81 0.54
CA ARG A 89 -12.27 -21.18 0.88
C ARG A 89 -12.88 -21.64 2.20
N ARG A 90 -12.96 -20.77 3.20
CA ARG A 90 -13.59 -21.06 4.49
C ARG A 90 -15.07 -21.34 4.31
N GLU A 91 -15.78 -20.53 3.51
CA GLU A 91 -17.18 -20.76 3.19
C GLU A 91 -17.39 -22.12 2.50
N GLN A 92 -16.60 -22.42 1.47
CA GLN A 92 -16.63 -23.71 0.78
C GLN A 92 -16.37 -24.88 1.74
N ALA A 93 -15.38 -24.75 2.63
CA ALA A 93 -15.03 -25.78 3.60
C ALA A 93 -16.19 -26.04 4.58
N LEU A 94 -16.83 -24.99 5.09
CA LEU A 94 -17.98 -25.10 5.99
C LEU A 94 -19.21 -25.70 5.30
N GLN A 95 -19.50 -25.29 4.05
CA GLN A 95 -20.58 -25.86 3.26
C GLN A 95 -20.34 -27.35 2.97
N MET A 96 -19.13 -27.73 2.56
CA MET A 96 -18.79 -29.13 2.31
C MET A 96 -18.86 -29.96 3.60
N TRP A 97 -18.40 -29.43 4.73
CA TRP A 97 -18.50 -30.12 6.02
C TRP A 97 -19.95 -30.37 6.45
N GLN A 98 -20.85 -29.43 6.21
CA GLN A 98 -22.28 -29.61 6.50
C GLN A 98 -22.93 -30.67 5.61
N GLN A 99 -22.46 -30.82 4.37
CA GLN A 99 -23.01 -31.79 3.40
C GLN A 99 -22.40 -33.18 3.54
N ASP A 100 -21.07 -33.28 3.62
CA ASP A 100 -20.29 -34.51 3.72
C ASP A 100 -18.97 -34.27 4.48
N PRO A 101 -18.94 -34.51 5.81
CA PRO A 101 -17.74 -34.36 6.63
C PRO A 101 -16.55 -35.20 6.15
N GLY A 102 -16.81 -36.42 5.67
CA GLY A 102 -15.76 -37.35 5.23
C GLY A 102 -15.03 -36.81 3.99
N LYS A 103 -15.80 -36.31 3.02
CA LYS A 103 -15.26 -35.66 1.82
C LYS A 103 -14.51 -34.37 2.14
N ALA A 104 -15.02 -33.54 3.05
CA ALA A 104 -14.35 -32.31 3.47
C ALA A 104 -12.95 -32.58 4.10
N ILE A 105 -12.81 -33.65 4.87
CA ILE A 105 -11.52 -34.11 5.43
C ILE A 105 -10.62 -34.66 4.32
N GLN A 106 -11.16 -35.52 3.46
CA GLN A 106 -10.40 -36.17 2.37
C GLN A 106 -9.81 -35.14 1.39
N GLU A 107 -10.58 -34.10 1.04
CA GLU A 107 -10.13 -33.00 0.18
C GLU A 107 -9.22 -31.99 0.90
N GLY A 108 -9.00 -32.14 2.21
CA GLY A 108 -8.16 -31.26 3.01
C GLY A 108 -8.74 -29.84 3.13
N LEU A 109 -10.07 -29.72 3.14
CA LEU A 109 -10.79 -28.47 3.38
C LEU A 109 -11.00 -28.23 4.89
N CYS A 110 -11.25 -29.30 5.64
CA CYS A 110 -11.42 -29.28 7.10
C CYS A 110 -10.51 -30.31 7.79
N ASP A 111 -10.25 -30.10 9.08
CA ASP A 111 -9.69 -31.14 9.95
C ASP A 111 -10.76 -32.11 10.46
N VAL A 112 -10.35 -33.08 11.29
CA VAL A 112 -11.25 -34.11 11.86
C VAL A 112 -12.36 -33.55 12.76
N ASN A 113 -12.23 -32.31 13.21
CA ASN A 113 -13.21 -31.61 14.04
C ASN A 113 -14.09 -30.65 13.23
N GLY A 114 -13.96 -30.64 11.90
CA GLY A 114 -14.69 -29.73 11.01
C GLY A 114 -14.12 -28.33 10.95
N LYS A 115 -12.89 -28.11 11.45
CA LYS A 115 -12.25 -26.81 11.43
C LYS A 115 -11.67 -26.54 10.04
N PRO A 116 -12.01 -25.41 9.38
CA PRO A 116 -11.44 -25.07 8.08
C PRO A 116 -9.92 -24.91 8.11
N ILE A 117 -9.24 -25.55 7.16
CA ILE A 117 -7.78 -25.52 7.03
C ILE A 117 -7.31 -25.20 5.60
N PHE A 118 -6.09 -24.68 5.50
CA PHE A 118 -5.37 -24.52 4.24
C PHE A 118 -4.04 -25.25 4.31
N ARG A 119 -3.80 -26.21 3.41
CA ARG A 119 -2.53 -26.92 3.31
C ARG A 119 -1.64 -26.20 2.29
N MET A 120 -0.51 -25.66 2.75
CA MET A 120 0.48 -25.05 1.87
C MET A 120 1.19 -26.13 1.02
N PRO A 121 1.81 -25.76 -0.12
CA PRO A 121 2.65 -26.67 -0.90
C PRO A 121 3.79 -27.31 -0.09
N SER A 122 4.27 -26.63 0.97
CA SER A 122 5.26 -27.16 1.91
C SER A 122 4.74 -28.26 2.84
N GLY A 123 3.43 -28.56 2.81
CA GLY A 123 2.76 -29.49 3.72
C GLY A 123 2.29 -28.86 5.04
N GLN A 124 2.70 -27.62 5.34
CA GLN A 124 2.24 -26.91 6.53
C GLN A 124 0.73 -26.66 6.47
N ILE A 125 0.05 -26.95 7.57
CA ILE A 125 -1.39 -26.69 7.74
C ILE A 125 -1.58 -25.34 8.42
N ILE A 126 -2.40 -24.49 7.81
CA ILE A 126 -2.81 -23.19 8.33
C ILE A 126 -4.27 -23.29 8.76
N ASP A 127 -4.53 -22.89 9.99
CA ASP A 127 -5.88 -22.66 10.50
C ASP A 127 -6.46 -21.42 9.81
N ILE A 128 -7.57 -21.62 9.10
CA ILE A 128 -8.31 -20.54 8.43
C ILE A 128 -9.73 -20.41 8.98
N SER A 129 -9.98 -20.95 10.18
CA SER A 129 -11.27 -20.84 10.86
C SER A 129 -11.62 -19.39 11.22
N GLN A 130 -10.62 -18.55 11.41
CA GLN A 130 -10.76 -17.12 11.61
C GLN A 130 -10.35 -16.32 10.37
N PRO A 131 -10.92 -15.13 10.13
CA PRO A 131 -10.51 -14.27 9.02
C PRO A 131 -9.01 -13.97 9.04
N VAL A 132 -8.35 -14.18 7.91
CA VAL A 132 -6.94 -13.81 7.74
C VAL A 132 -6.90 -12.56 6.89
N MET A 133 -7.04 -11.42 7.57
CA MET A 133 -7.09 -10.13 6.92
C MET A 133 -5.72 -9.74 6.35
N LEU A 134 -5.74 -9.31 5.10
CA LEU A 134 -4.65 -8.63 4.41
C LEU A 134 -5.13 -7.29 3.89
N ARG A 135 -4.23 -6.32 3.85
CA ARG A 135 -4.45 -5.04 3.19
C ARG A 135 -3.18 -4.63 2.46
N GLN A 136 -3.31 -3.86 1.37
CA GLN A 136 -2.18 -3.29 0.67
C GLN A 136 -2.20 -1.78 0.78
N THR A 137 -1.03 -1.16 0.86
CA THR A 137 -0.87 0.29 0.76
C THR A 137 0.23 0.60 -0.23
N ILE A 138 0.04 1.68 -0.98
CA ILE A 138 0.90 2.11 -2.07
C ILE A 138 1.55 3.43 -1.69
N ALA A 139 2.86 3.54 -1.85
CA ALA A 139 3.59 4.78 -1.61
C ALA A 139 4.57 5.08 -2.75
N ILE A 140 4.96 6.33 -2.87
CA ILE A 140 6.15 6.76 -3.61
C ILE A 140 7.19 7.10 -2.55
N ALA A 141 8.31 6.38 -2.54
CA ALA A 141 9.26 6.47 -1.43
C ALA A 141 10.68 6.13 -1.87
N ARG A 142 11.65 6.53 -1.03
CA ARG A 142 13.05 6.11 -1.12
C ARG A 142 13.53 5.57 0.23
N PRO A 143 14.61 4.76 0.25
CA PRO A 143 15.25 4.41 1.51
C PRO A 143 15.73 5.68 2.25
N ALA A 144 15.51 5.75 3.56
CA ALA A 144 15.91 6.89 4.38
C ALA A 144 17.44 7.09 4.43
N SER A 145 18.21 6.02 4.18
CA SER A 145 19.67 6.06 4.00
C SER A 145 20.12 6.67 2.67
N GLY A 146 19.19 7.08 1.80
CA GLY A 146 19.45 7.47 0.42
C GLY A 146 19.19 6.34 -0.58
N GLY A 147 18.88 6.71 -1.83
CA GLY A 147 18.55 5.80 -2.91
C GLY A 147 17.56 6.40 -3.90
N LEU A 148 17.16 5.61 -4.90
CA LEU A 148 16.16 6.00 -5.89
C LEU A 148 14.75 6.01 -5.28
N THR A 149 13.96 6.99 -5.70
CA THR A 149 12.52 7.02 -5.43
C THR A 149 11.83 5.98 -6.31
N LYS A 150 11.06 5.08 -5.69
CA LYS A 150 10.33 4.00 -6.35
C LYS A 150 8.91 3.89 -5.78
N LEU A 151 8.07 3.14 -6.48
CA LEU A 151 6.79 2.70 -5.92
C LEU A 151 7.04 1.69 -4.79
N VAL A 152 6.35 1.80 -3.66
CA VAL A 152 6.37 0.81 -2.58
C VAL A 152 5.00 0.17 -2.50
N VAL A 153 4.95 -1.15 -2.68
CA VAL A 153 3.76 -1.96 -2.43
C VAL A 153 3.95 -2.69 -1.11
N GLN A 154 3.25 -2.20 -0.08
CA GLN A 154 3.36 -2.74 1.27
C GLN A 154 2.14 -3.60 1.62
N ILE A 155 2.38 -4.85 2.01
CA ILE A 155 1.36 -5.74 2.53
C ILE A 155 1.28 -5.60 4.06
N HIS A 156 0.08 -5.37 4.55
CA HIS A 156 -0.27 -5.39 5.97
C HIS A 156 -0.95 -6.71 6.30
N ARG A 157 -0.55 -7.36 7.39
CA ARG A 157 -1.09 -8.64 7.84
C ARG A 157 -1.50 -8.55 9.31
N ARG A 158 -2.50 -9.34 9.71
CA ARG A 158 -2.89 -9.51 11.12
C ARG A 158 -3.17 -8.16 11.81
N ASP A 159 -2.47 -7.87 12.90
CA ASP A 159 -2.58 -6.66 13.72
C ASP A 159 -2.23 -5.37 12.95
N GLN A 160 -1.48 -5.47 11.85
CA GLN A 160 -1.09 -4.31 11.06
C GLN A 160 -2.14 -3.88 10.01
N VAL A 161 -3.18 -4.69 9.77
CA VAL A 161 -4.18 -4.38 8.72
C VAL A 161 -4.85 -3.02 8.92
N ASN A 162 -5.04 -2.62 10.17
CA ASN A 162 -5.67 -1.34 10.53
C ASN A 162 -4.65 -0.25 10.91
N ASN A 163 -3.34 -0.54 10.85
CA ASN A 163 -2.29 0.45 11.03
C ASN A 163 -2.09 1.19 9.71
N LEU A 164 -3.01 2.11 9.40
CA LEU A 164 -3.05 2.81 8.12
C LEU A 164 -2.12 4.04 8.13
N PRO A 165 -1.39 4.27 7.02
CA PRO A 165 -0.61 5.49 6.86
C PRO A 165 -1.53 6.70 6.60
N PRO A 166 -1.09 7.92 6.96
CA PRO A 166 -1.77 9.11 6.49
C PRO A 166 -1.52 9.31 4.99
N LEU A 167 -2.57 9.29 4.19
CA LEU A 167 -2.48 9.53 2.75
C LEU A 167 -2.05 10.97 2.44
N GLY A 168 -1.23 11.14 1.41
CA GLY A 168 -0.77 12.44 0.93
C GLY A 168 0.18 13.20 1.87
N LYS A 169 0.54 12.61 3.03
CA LYS A 169 1.47 13.24 3.99
C LYS A 169 2.83 12.54 3.95
N PRO A 170 3.96 13.29 3.91
CA PRO A 170 5.27 12.71 4.02
C PRO A 170 5.48 12.04 5.38
N VAL A 171 5.87 10.77 5.34
CA VAL A 171 6.14 9.97 6.55
C VAL A 171 7.41 9.14 6.39
N ARG A 172 8.05 8.89 7.52
CA ARG A 172 9.09 7.86 7.69
C ARG A 172 8.49 6.63 8.34
N TRP A 173 8.77 5.46 7.78
CA TRP A 173 8.36 4.17 8.35
C TRP A 173 9.38 3.08 8.08
N SER A 174 9.35 2.02 8.88
CA SER A 174 10.16 0.82 8.65
C SER A 174 9.28 -0.34 8.20
N ALA A 175 9.75 -1.10 7.22
CA ALA A 175 9.07 -2.28 6.69
C ALA A 175 10.09 -3.35 6.29
N ASN A 176 9.67 -4.61 6.26
CA ASN A 176 10.54 -5.71 5.84
C ASN A 176 10.50 -5.86 4.31
N LYS A 177 11.64 -5.66 3.65
CA LYS A 177 11.78 -5.82 2.19
C LYS A 177 11.66 -7.30 1.82
N ARG A 178 10.77 -7.60 0.88
CA ARG A 178 10.57 -8.94 0.29
C ARG A 178 11.24 -9.07 -1.06
N ALA A 179 11.06 -8.07 -1.91
CA ALA A 179 11.62 -8.02 -3.26
C ALA A 179 11.84 -6.58 -3.70
N GLU A 180 12.61 -6.41 -4.76
CA GLU A 180 12.90 -5.13 -5.38
C GLU A 180 13.03 -5.32 -6.89
N THR A 181 12.39 -4.44 -7.66
CA THR A 181 12.59 -4.30 -9.10
C THR A 181 13.19 -2.93 -9.38
N GLU A 182 13.37 -2.59 -10.65
CA GLU A 182 13.83 -1.26 -11.07
C GLU A 182 12.90 -0.15 -10.53
N PHE A 183 11.59 -0.36 -10.58
CA PHE A 183 10.59 0.67 -10.26
C PHE A 183 9.79 0.42 -8.97
N ARG A 184 9.99 -0.73 -8.29
CA ARG A 184 9.18 -1.13 -7.15
C ARG A 184 9.96 -1.74 -5.99
N TYR A 185 9.62 -1.36 -4.77
CA TYR A 185 9.88 -2.11 -3.54
C TYR A 185 8.64 -2.90 -3.12
N SER A 186 8.79 -4.21 -2.94
CA SER A 186 7.75 -5.06 -2.36
C SER A 186 8.06 -5.28 -0.89
N THR A 187 7.20 -4.81 0.01
CA THR A 187 7.45 -4.83 1.45
C THR A 187 6.30 -5.48 2.22
N THR A 188 6.56 -5.80 3.49
CA THR A 188 5.55 -6.23 4.46
C THR A 188 5.67 -5.35 5.70
N ALA A 189 4.54 -4.83 6.19
CA ALA A 189 4.48 -4.17 7.48
C ALA A 189 4.87 -5.14 8.60
N VAL A 190 5.64 -4.64 9.56
CA VAL A 190 6.07 -5.39 10.74
C VAL A 190 5.40 -4.80 11.98
N ALA A 191 5.42 -5.53 13.11
CA ALA A 191 4.85 -5.04 14.36
C ALA A 191 5.45 -3.69 14.83
N ALA A 192 6.66 -3.38 14.36
CA ALA A 192 7.36 -2.13 14.65
C ALA A 192 7.10 -1.01 13.62
N THR A 193 6.30 -1.26 12.58
CA THR A 193 5.95 -0.25 11.57
C THR A 193 5.16 0.88 12.22
N LYS A 194 5.69 2.09 12.13
CA LYS A 194 5.07 3.33 12.62
C LYS A 194 5.28 4.42 11.58
N PHE A 195 4.26 5.24 11.37
CA PHE A 195 4.31 6.35 10.42
C PHE A 195 4.65 7.63 11.18
N THR A 196 5.91 8.05 11.10
CA THR A 196 6.37 9.29 11.73
C THR A 196 6.34 10.39 10.69
N PRO A 197 5.62 11.52 10.89
CA PRO A 197 5.69 12.65 9.98
C PRO A 197 7.13 13.13 9.80
N ILE A 198 7.48 13.53 8.58
CA ILE A 198 8.80 14.08 8.25
C ILE A 198 8.65 15.34 7.40
N ASP A 199 9.64 16.22 7.48
CA ASP A 199 9.77 17.37 6.59
C ASP A 199 11.01 17.16 5.70
N VAL A 200 10.81 16.57 4.52
CA VAL A 200 11.88 16.30 3.56
C VAL A 200 11.57 16.98 2.23
N PRO A 201 12.51 17.76 1.65
CA PRO A 201 12.27 18.57 0.45
C PRO A 201 11.67 17.80 -0.72
N ASP A 202 12.16 16.59 -0.98
CA ASP A 202 11.76 15.73 -2.11
C ASP A 202 10.28 15.34 -2.10
N PHE A 203 9.64 15.39 -0.93
CA PHE A 203 8.21 15.04 -0.78
C PHE A 203 7.37 16.26 -0.36
N LYS A 204 7.86 17.48 -0.56
CA LYS A 204 7.06 18.71 -0.41
C LYS A 204 6.11 18.96 -1.59
N GLN A 205 6.37 18.28 -2.70
CA GLN A 205 5.54 18.32 -3.89
C GLN A 205 4.14 17.77 -3.62
N SER A 206 3.18 18.23 -4.42
CA SER A 206 1.83 17.68 -4.38
C SER A 206 1.81 16.21 -4.82
N VAL A 207 0.79 15.45 -4.39
CA VAL A 207 0.63 14.06 -4.85
C VAL A 207 0.52 13.98 -6.38
N ILE A 208 -0.10 14.97 -7.01
CA ILE A 208 -0.24 15.04 -8.47
C ILE A 208 1.13 15.13 -9.14
N GLU A 209 2.01 16.02 -8.68
CA GLU A 209 3.38 16.14 -9.21
C GLU A 209 4.18 14.83 -9.05
N LEU A 210 3.99 14.12 -7.93
CA LEU A 210 4.62 12.81 -7.73
C LEU A 210 4.07 11.74 -8.70
N LEU A 211 2.76 11.75 -8.98
CA LEU A 211 2.14 10.84 -9.94
C LEU A 211 2.55 11.15 -11.37
N GLU A 212 2.69 12.43 -11.73
CA GLU A 212 3.23 12.87 -13.00
C GLU A 212 4.68 12.44 -13.21
N ALA A 213 5.50 12.50 -12.15
CA ALA A 213 6.89 12.05 -12.18
C ALA A 213 7.06 10.52 -12.16
N THR A 214 5.96 9.74 -12.11
CA THR A 214 6.03 8.28 -12.09
C THR A 214 6.64 7.74 -13.39
N PRO A 215 7.50 6.70 -13.36
CA PRO A 215 8.07 6.10 -14.56
C PRO A 215 7.02 5.59 -15.56
N ASP A 216 7.30 5.75 -16.85
CA ASP A 216 6.39 5.37 -17.94
C ASP A 216 5.89 3.91 -17.90
N PRO A 217 6.70 2.90 -17.49
CA PRO A 217 6.20 1.52 -17.37
C PRO A 217 5.03 1.33 -16.38
N LEU A 218 4.84 2.26 -15.45
CA LEU A 218 3.73 2.25 -14.49
C LEU A 218 2.55 3.10 -14.97
N LYS A 219 2.74 3.97 -15.97
CA LYS A 219 1.69 4.80 -16.55
C LYS A 219 0.92 4.00 -17.60
N VAL A 220 -0.40 4.11 -17.55
CA VAL A 220 -1.30 3.50 -18.52
C VAL A 220 -2.26 4.56 -19.03
N THR A 221 -2.76 4.36 -20.24
CA THR A 221 -3.84 5.16 -20.84
C THR A 221 -5.07 4.28 -21.04
N CYS A 222 -6.23 4.89 -21.29
CA CYS A 222 -7.45 4.14 -21.60
C CYS A 222 -7.25 3.20 -22.80
N ALA A 223 -6.51 3.63 -23.83
CA ALA A 223 -6.19 2.82 -25.00
C ALA A 223 -5.23 1.63 -24.72
N THR A 224 -4.31 1.77 -23.77
CA THR A 224 -3.23 0.78 -23.56
C THR A 224 -3.48 -0.17 -22.39
N ILE A 225 -4.53 0.06 -21.60
CA ILE A 225 -4.79 -0.67 -20.35
C ILE A 225 -4.97 -2.18 -20.58
N GLU A 226 -5.58 -2.60 -21.69
CA GLU A 226 -5.79 -4.02 -22.00
C GLU A 226 -4.46 -4.72 -22.27
N GLN A 227 -3.64 -4.15 -23.16
CA GLN A 227 -2.31 -4.67 -23.46
C GLN A 227 -1.44 -4.70 -22.20
N TRP A 228 -1.48 -3.62 -21.41
CA TRP A 228 -0.72 -3.54 -20.16
C TRP A 228 -1.17 -4.62 -19.17
N HIS A 229 -2.48 -4.86 -19.02
CA HIS A 229 -3.02 -5.90 -18.16
C HIS A 229 -2.51 -7.29 -18.59
N GLN A 230 -2.57 -7.62 -19.87
CA GLN A 230 -2.13 -8.92 -20.38
C GLN A 230 -0.63 -9.16 -20.12
N GLN A 231 0.20 -8.12 -20.24
CA GLN A 231 1.63 -8.20 -19.96
C GLN A 231 1.93 -8.39 -18.47
N HIS A 232 1.10 -7.83 -17.57
CA HIS A 232 1.37 -7.77 -16.14
C HIS A 232 0.47 -8.69 -15.30
N GLN A 233 -0.48 -9.43 -15.87
CA GLN A 233 -1.48 -10.22 -15.13
C GLN A 233 -0.87 -11.27 -14.19
N ALA A 234 0.32 -11.79 -14.53
CA ALA A 234 1.07 -12.73 -13.69
C ALA A 234 1.67 -12.08 -12.43
N ASP A 235 1.82 -10.76 -12.41
CA ASP A 235 2.30 -10.02 -11.26
C ASP A 235 1.14 -9.73 -10.30
N ALA A 236 1.16 -10.41 -9.15
CA ALA A 236 0.20 -10.27 -8.07
C ALA A 236 0.30 -8.91 -7.33
N GLU A 237 1.33 -8.11 -7.60
CA GLU A 237 1.56 -6.77 -7.05
C GLU A 237 1.60 -5.70 -8.15
N ARG A 238 1.06 -5.99 -9.34
CA ARG A 238 0.93 -5.01 -10.42
C ARG A 238 0.11 -3.80 -9.94
N ILE A 239 0.63 -2.62 -10.20
CA ILE A 239 0.00 -1.32 -9.93
C ILE A 239 0.24 -0.47 -11.16
N CYS A 240 -0.80 0.23 -11.59
CA CYS A 240 -0.74 1.20 -12.68
C CYS A 240 -1.22 2.57 -12.19
N VAL A 241 -0.78 3.61 -12.89
CA VAL A 241 -1.24 4.99 -12.75
C VAL A 241 -1.95 5.36 -14.05
N LEU A 242 -3.26 5.60 -14.00
CA LEU A 242 -4.07 6.06 -15.12
C LEU A 242 -4.39 7.54 -14.90
N LYS A 243 -4.18 8.37 -15.92
CA LYS A 243 -4.71 9.74 -15.98
C LYS A 243 -5.89 9.75 -16.95
N GLY A 244 -6.97 10.45 -16.61
CA GLY A 244 -8.06 10.74 -17.56
C GLY A 244 -9.16 11.62 -16.96
N ALA A 245 -10.15 11.94 -17.77
CA ALA A 245 -11.31 12.74 -17.40
C ALA A 245 -12.46 11.85 -16.90
N VAL A 246 -13.10 12.24 -15.82
CA VAL A 246 -14.26 11.52 -15.26
C VAL A 246 -15.49 11.83 -16.10
N VAL A 247 -16.01 10.84 -16.83
CA VAL A 247 -17.20 11.02 -17.68
C VAL A 247 -18.49 10.52 -17.01
N PHE A 248 -18.35 9.61 -16.05
CA PHE A 248 -19.47 9.12 -15.27
C PHE A 248 -19.02 8.83 -13.85
N MET A 249 -19.88 9.18 -12.89
CA MET A 249 -19.69 8.84 -11.48
C MET A 249 -21.01 8.41 -10.87
N ARG A 250 -20.99 7.25 -10.22
CA ARG A 250 -22.09 6.83 -9.36
C ARG A 250 -21.85 7.38 -7.95
N THR A 251 -22.66 8.38 -7.56
CA THR A 251 -22.58 9.01 -6.24
C THR A 251 -22.98 8.05 -5.11
N GLU A 252 -23.96 7.20 -5.37
CA GLU A 252 -24.41 6.19 -4.41
C GLU A 252 -23.49 4.96 -4.40
N PRO A 253 -23.08 4.47 -3.22
CA PRO A 253 -22.34 3.23 -3.13
C PRO A 253 -23.22 2.06 -3.58
N THR A 254 -22.58 1.03 -4.15
CA THR A 254 -23.19 -0.27 -4.41
C THR A 254 -23.55 -1.00 -3.11
N ALA A 255 -24.27 -2.12 -3.21
CA ALA A 255 -24.63 -2.95 -2.06
C ALA A 255 -23.40 -3.42 -1.22
N VAL A 256 -22.22 -3.47 -1.83
CA VAL A 256 -20.95 -3.83 -1.18
C VAL A 256 -20.13 -2.61 -0.71
N GLY A 257 -20.71 -1.40 -0.78
CA GLY A 257 -20.07 -0.16 -0.34
C GLY A 257 -19.14 0.51 -1.36
N ASN A 258 -18.86 -0.15 -2.50
CA ASN A 258 -17.98 0.40 -3.52
C ASN A 258 -18.68 1.46 -4.38
N ARG A 259 -17.96 2.49 -4.80
CA ARG A 259 -18.39 3.46 -5.81
C ARG A 259 -17.79 3.12 -7.17
N LEU A 260 -18.46 3.58 -8.23
CA LEU A 260 -18.04 3.35 -9.60
C LEU A 260 -17.79 4.69 -10.28
N LEU A 261 -16.63 4.80 -10.94
CA LEU A 261 -16.30 5.87 -11.88
C LEU A 261 -16.07 5.25 -13.26
N VAL A 262 -16.31 6.04 -14.30
CA VAL A 262 -15.83 5.77 -15.65
C VAL A 262 -14.95 6.94 -16.08
N ILE A 263 -13.77 6.60 -16.59
CA ILE A 263 -12.75 7.57 -17.00
C ILE A 263 -12.47 7.38 -18.49
N GLU A 264 -12.40 8.49 -19.23
CA GLU A 264 -12.01 8.51 -20.63
C GLU A 264 -10.73 9.34 -20.80
N ASP A 265 -10.04 9.11 -21.92
CA ASP A 265 -8.86 9.88 -22.30
C ASP A 265 -9.29 10.87 -23.38
N GLU A 266 -9.32 12.17 -23.04
CA GLU A 266 -9.75 13.23 -23.97
C GLU A 266 -8.87 13.33 -25.23
N THR A 267 -7.66 12.76 -25.20
CA THR A 267 -6.78 12.75 -26.37
C THR A 267 -7.25 11.81 -27.47
N LEU A 268 -8.16 10.88 -27.15
CA LEU A 268 -8.82 10.03 -28.13
C LEU A 268 -10.14 10.69 -28.54
N LEU A 269 -10.14 11.31 -29.72
CA LEU A 269 -11.38 11.74 -30.42
C LEU A 269 -12.16 10.53 -30.98
N ASP A 270 -12.15 9.41 -30.26
CA ASP A 270 -12.84 8.20 -30.65
C ASP A 270 -14.20 8.17 -29.95
N LEU A 271 -15.25 8.47 -30.72
CA LEU A 271 -16.63 8.46 -30.24
C LEU A 271 -17.08 7.07 -29.77
N GLU A 272 -16.41 6.01 -30.23
CA GLU A 272 -16.69 4.62 -29.88
C GLU A 272 -15.83 4.11 -28.72
N ALA A 273 -14.82 4.88 -28.26
CA ALA A 273 -13.98 4.46 -27.16
C ALA A 273 -14.82 4.31 -25.88
N GLU A 274 -14.90 3.07 -25.38
CA GLU A 274 -15.52 2.77 -24.10
C GLU A 274 -14.57 3.18 -22.96
N GLY A 275 -15.03 4.06 -22.08
CA GLY A 275 -14.24 4.48 -20.91
C GLY A 275 -13.85 3.34 -19.98
N VAL A 276 -12.77 3.55 -19.22
CA VAL A 276 -12.25 2.60 -18.24
C VAL A 276 -13.08 2.68 -16.96
N THR A 277 -13.64 1.54 -16.55
CA THR A 277 -14.34 1.42 -15.27
C THR A 277 -13.36 1.36 -14.11
N VAL A 278 -13.60 2.20 -13.10
CA VAL A 278 -12.80 2.28 -11.87
C VAL A 278 -13.68 2.04 -10.65
N TRP A 279 -13.33 1.02 -9.87
CA TRP A 279 -13.98 0.69 -8.60
C TRP A 279 -13.24 1.32 -7.43
N ILE A 280 -13.96 2.12 -6.66
CA ILE A 280 -13.45 2.78 -5.47
C ILE A 280 -14.05 2.12 -4.24
N HIS A 281 -13.20 1.55 -3.40
CA HIS A 281 -13.66 0.92 -2.17
C HIS A 281 -13.95 1.95 -1.08
N GLN A 282 -14.78 1.56 -0.13
CA GLN A 282 -15.30 2.44 0.92
C GLN A 282 -14.20 3.16 1.72
N ASP A 283 -13.04 2.52 1.97
CA ASP A 283 -12.03 3.11 2.86
C ASP A 283 -11.34 4.33 2.22
N ILE A 284 -11.42 4.49 0.89
CA ILE A 284 -10.90 5.66 0.16
C ILE A 284 -12.00 6.51 -0.48
N ALA A 285 -13.28 6.17 -0.29
CA ALA A 285 -14.39 6.91 -0.88
C ALA A 285 -14.42 8.38 -0.44
N HIS A 286 -13.89 8.68 0.75
CA HIS A 286 -13.73 10.04 1.28
C HIS A 286 -12.74 10.91 0.48
N MET A 287 -11.94 10.31 -0.41
CA MET A 287 -11.04 11.03 -1.31
C MET A 287 -11.77 11.58 -2.55
N ILE A 288 -13.00 11.14 -2.79
CA ILE A 288 -13.83 11.66 -3.88
C ILE A 288 -14.47 12.96 -3.41
N ASP A 289 -13.82 14.07 -3.75
CA ASP A 289 -14.28 15.42 -3.49
C ASP A 289 -14.47 16.23 -4.79
N PHE A 290 -14.63 15.51 -5.91
CA PHE A 290 -14.70 16.01 -7.27
C PHE A 290 -15.87 15.37 -8.04
N GLY A 291 -16.33 16.03 -9.10
CA GLY A 291 -17.46 15.63 -9.95
C GLY A 291 -17.06 15.20 -11.36
N VAL A 292 -18.08 14.86 -12.15
CA VAL A 292 -17.94 14.60 -13.60
C VAL A 292 -17.31 15.81 -14.29
N GLY A 293 -16.42 15.56 -15.26
CA GLY A 293 -15.61 16.57 -15.94
C GLY A 293 -14.24 16.81 -15.28
N SER A 294 -13.98 16.23 -14.10
CA SER A 294 -12.68 16.40 -13.46
C SER A 294 -11.59 15.56 -14.12
N GLU A 295 -10.38 16.11 -14.29
CA GLU A 295 -9.20 15.29 -14.57
C GLU A 295 -8.70 14.64 -13.28
N VAL A 296 -8.47 13.32 -13.32
CA VAL A 296 -8.03 12.55 -12.16
C VAL A 296 -6.86 11.63 -12.49
N TYR A 297 -6.05 11.36 -11.47
CA TYR A 297 -5.08 10.28 -11.44
C TYR A 297 -5.62 9.14 -10.59
N VAL A 298 -5.67 7.93 -11.17
CA VAL A 298 -6.06 6.70 -10.51
C VAL A 298 -4.85 5.83 -10.30
N VAL A 299 -4.55 5.53 -9.04
CA VAL A 299 -3.53 4.55 -8.64
C VAL A 299 -4.27 3.26 -8.31
N GLY A 300 -4.02 2.19 -9.05
CA GLY A 300 -4.88 1.02 -8.98
C GLY A 300 -4.25 -0.27 -9.48
N ARG A 301 -4.99 -1.36 -9.35
CA ARG A 301 -4.67 -2.64 -9.98
C ARG A 301 -5.67 -2.94 -11.09
N THR A 302 -5.17 -3.29 -12.27
CA THR A 302 -6.02 -3.74 -13.37
C THR A 302 -6.65 -5.10 -13.05
N VAL A 303 -7.93 -5.27 -13.34
CA VAL A 303 -8.65 -6.53 -13.18
C VAL A 303 -9.62 -6.74 -14.34
N GLN A 304 -9.87 -8.00 -14.66
CA GLN A 304 -10.99 -8.38 -15.53
C GLN A 304 -12.29 -8.23 -14.74
N MET A 305 -13.25 -7.53 -15.32
CA MET A 305 -14.55 -7.29 -14.72
C MET A 305 -15.65 -7.23 -15.80
N PRO A 306 -16.92 -7.40 -15.42
CA PRO A 306 -18.04 -7.07 -16.29
C PRO A 306 -17.94 -5.64 -16.87
N GLY A 307 -18.29 -5.49 -18.14
CA GLY A 307 -18.24 -4.22 -18.86
C GLY A 307 -19.33 -3.25 -18.41
N TRP A 308 -19.06 -1.95 -18.55
CA TRP A 308 -20.06 -0.91 -18.37
C TRP A 308 -20.76 -0.63 -19.70
N ASN A 309 -22.08 -0.77 -19.73
CA ASN A 309 -22.87 -0.42 -20.91
C ASN A 309 -23.27 1.06 -20.84
N ARG A 310 -22.81 1.85 -21.83
CA ARG A 310 -23.03 3.29 -21.90
C ARG A 310 -24.49 3.68 -22.13
N GLU A 311 -25.22 2.90 -22.93
CA GLU A 311 -26.63 3.16 -23.27
C GLU A 311 -27.54 2.92 -22.07
N THR A 312 -27.36 1.77 -21.41
CA THR A 312 -28.22 1.38 -20.28
C THR A 312 -27.74 1.95 -18.94
N ARG A 313 -26.50 2.46 -18.88
CA ARG A 313 -25.80 2.85 -17.64
C ARG A 313 -25.85 1.72 -16.60
N GLN A 314 -25.65 0.49 -17.06
CA GLN A 314 -25.66 -0.70 -16.23
C GLN A 314 -24.44 -1.56 -16.53
N ILE A 315 -24.09 -2.41 -15.57
CA ILE A 315 -23.03 -3.39 -15.72
C ILE A 315 -23.57 -4.55 -16.55
N ASP A 316 -22.92 -4.86 -17.67
CA ASP A 316 -23.24 -6.01 -18.50
C ASP A 316 -22.35 -7.21 -18.11
N PRO A 317 -22.92 -8.26 -17.47
CA PRO A 317 -22.15 -9.44 -17.08
C PRO A 317 -21.66 -10.28 -18.27
N ASN A 318 -22.19 -10.07 -19.47
CA ASN A 318 -21.83 -10.85 -20.65
C ASN A 318 -20.61 -10.28 -21.39
N VAL A 319 -20.26 -9.02 -21.11
CA VAL A 319 -19.09 -8.36 -21.69
C VAL A 319 -18.00 -8.34 -20.62
N THR A 320 -16.81 -8.84 -20.93
CA THR A 320 -15.65 -8.73 -20.04
C THR A 320 -14.74 -7.62 -20.52
N ARG A 321 -14.38 -6.71 -19.62
CA ARG A 321 -13.46 -5.58 -19.88
C ARG A 321 -12.36 -5.54 -18.83
N ILE A 322 -11.31 -4.78 -19.13
CA ILE A 322 -10.28 -4.43 -18.15
C ILE A 322 -10.68 -3.13 -17.47
N GLY A 323 -10.84 -3.18 -16.15
CA GLY A 323 -11.00 -1.99 -15.32
C GLY A 323 -9.97 -1.93 -14.21
N ILE A 324 -10.15 -0.99 -13.30
CA ILE A 324 -9.19 -0.73 -12.21
C ILE A 324 -9.88 -0.83 -10.86
N ASN A 325 -9.29 -1.61 -9.94
CA ASN A 325 -9.58 -1.48 -8.51
C ASN A 325 -8.66 -0.42 -7.93
N ALA A 326 -9.22 0.72 -7.54
CA ALA A 326 -8.45 1.87 -7.09
C ALA A 326 -7.90 1.66 -5.66
N PHE A 327 -6.63 2.01 -5.48
CA PHE A 327 -6.00 2.25 -4.17
C PHE A 327 -6.04 3.73 -3.80
N GLY A 328 -6.08 4.63 -4.78
CA GLY A 328 -6.19 6.07 -4.59
C GLY A 328 -6.69 6.75 -5.85
N VAL A 329 -7.44 7.84 -5.67
CA VAL A 329 -7.93 8.69 -6.76
C VAL A 329 -7.72 10.13 -6.36
N PHE A 330 -7.06 10.90 -7.23
CA PHE A 330 -6.66 12.28 -6.95
C PHE A 330 -7.09 13.17 -8.12
N ALA A 331 -7.98 14.13 -7.88
CA ALA A 331 -8.29 15.15 -8.87
C ALA A 331 -7.16 16.16 -9.01
N ASP A 332 -6.81 16.52 -10.24
CA ASP A 332 -5.94 17.65 -10.49
C ASP A 332 -6.65 18.94 -10.05
N PRO A 333 -6.10 19.70 -9.08
CA PRO A 333 -6.74 20.93 -8.62
C PRO A 333 -7.06 21.94 -9.73
N LYS A 334 -6.31 21.92 -10.84
CA LYS A 334 -6.52 22.85 -11.97
C LYS A 334 -7.78 22.53 -12.77
N PHE A 335 -8.17 21.25 -12.80
CA PHE A 335 -9.28 20.73 -13.60
C PHE A 335 -10.34 20.06 -12.73
N LYS A 336 -10.36 20.38 -11.44
CA LYS A 336 -11.29 19.79 -10.49
C LYS A 336 -12.65 20.49 -10.60
N VAL A 337 -13.68 19.72 -10.94
CA VAL A 337 -15.08 20.16 -10.90
C VAL A 337 -15.67 19.78 -9.54
N PRO A 338 -16.33 20.69 -8.81
CA PRO A 338 -17.05 20.36 -7.59
C PRO A 338 -18.18 19.34 -7.80
N ILE A 339 -18.56 18.59 -6.75
CA ILE A 339 -19.62 17.57 -6.84
C ILE A 339 -21.00 18.19 -7.09
N ASP A 340 -21.25 19.37 -6.50
CA ASP A 340 -22.48 20.14 -6.57
C ASP A 340 -22.68 20.86 -7.91
N GLU A 341 -21.60 21.11 -8.64
CA GLU A 341 -21.62 21.72 -9.98
C GLU A 341 -21.73 20.69 -11.10
N GLN A 342 -22.02 19.42 -10.78
CA GLN A 342 -22.35 18.44 -11.81
C GLN A 342 -23.56 18.94 -12.59
N THR A 343 -23.33 19.49 -13.78
CA THR A 343 -24.37 19.66 -14.78
C THR A 343 -24.98 18.30 -14.99
N VAL A 344 -26.13 18.09 -14.37
CA VAL A 344 -26.93 16.91 -14.58
C VAL A 344 -27.35 17.01 -16.03
N PHE A 345 -26.65 16.31 -16.93
CA PHE A 345 -27.20 15.95 -18.23
C PHE A 345 -28.29 14.91 -17.96
N GLU A 346 -29.37 15.37 -17.34
CA GLU A 346 -30.64 14.69 -17.15
C GLU A 346 -31.35 14.77 -18.51
N GLN A 347 -31.01 13.82 -19.39
CA GLN A 347 -31.85 13.38 -20.50
C GLN A 347 -31.85 11.86 -20.54
#